data_AF-A0A2H9SCH5-F1
#
_entry.id   AF-A0A2H9SCH5-F1
#
_cell.length_a   1.000
_cell.length_b   1.000
_cell.length_c   1.000
_cell.angle_alpha   90.00
_cell.angle_beta   90.00
_cell.angle_gamma   90.00
#
_symmetry.space_group_name_H-M   'P 1'
#
loop_
_entity.id
_entity.type
_entity.pdbx_description
1 polymer ?
#
loop_
_entity_poly.entity_id
_entity_poly.type
_entity_poly.pdbx_seq_one_letter_code
_entity_poly.pdbx_strand_id
1 'polypeptide(L)'
;MKGMDVCFSGLLTRAKHLADAGENRSDLAFSLQESAFSMLVEVAERAMAHCDKKELLLGGGVACSKILQEKCRIMCEERGAQMFVPANEFLVDNAAMIAWQGVLEKRKANKNYDEWQPNPQWRTDEVKVDWR
;
A
#
# COMPACT_ATOMS: atom_id res chain seq x y z
N MET A 1 -11.96 -5.49 -9.98
CA MET A 1 -11.20 -4.24 -10.19
C MET A 1 -12.05 -3.31 -11.04
N LYS A 2 -11.95 -2.00 -10.83
CA LYS A 2 -12.54 -0.98 -11.71
C LYS A 2 -11.47 0.08 -11.98
N GLY A 3 -10.85 0.08 -13.17
CA GLY A 3 -9.76 0.99 -13.47
C GLY A 3 -8.54 0.75 -12.58
N MET A 4 -8.17 1.74 -11.77
CA MET A 4 -7.11 1.68 -10.75
C MET A 4 -7.66 1.45 -9.33
N ASP A 5 -8.97 1.17 -9.19
CA ASP A 5 -9.59 0.90 -7.90
C ASP A 5 -9.81 -0.60 -7.67
N VAL A 6 -9.58 -1.03 -6.44
CA VAL A 6 -9.86 -2.38 -5.94
C VAL A 6 -11.07 -2.37 -5.01
N CYS A 7 -11.83 -3.48 -4.99
CA CYS A 7 -12.94 -3.68 -4.07
C CYS A 7 -12.88 -5.12 -3.54
N PHE A 8 -12.76 -5.25 -2.21
CA PHE A 8 -12.59 -6.55 -1.54
C PHE A 8 -13.85 -7.07 -0.87
N SER A 9 -14.93 -6.28 -0.80
CA SER A 9 -16.16 -6.67 -0.09
C SER A 9 -16.78 -7.94 -0.67
N GLY A 10 -16.93 -8.00 -2.00
CA GLY A 10 -17.46 -9.19 -2.68
C GLY A 10 -16.55 -10.42 -2.51
N LEU A 11 -15.23 -10.22 -2.58
CA LEU A 11 -14.24 -11.27 -2.40
C LEU A 11 -14.32 -11.86 -0.98
N LEU A 12 -14.39 -11.01 0.04
CA LEU A 12 -14.50 -11.41 1.44
C LEU A 12 -15.83 -12.12 1.72
N THR A 13 -16.96 -11.58 1.22
CA THR A 13 -18.28 -12.20 1.41
C THR A 13 -18.31 -13.59 0.79
N ARG A 14 -17.77 -13.77 -0.43
CA ARG A 14 -17.71 -15.08 -1.07
C ARG A 14 -16.81 -16.05 -0.29
N ALA A 15 -15.63 -15.61 0.16
CA ALA A 15 -14.73 -16.43 0.95
C ALA A 15 -15.38 -16.91 2.27
N LYS A 16 -16.15 -16.05 2.94
CA LYS A 16 -16.92 -16.41 4.14
C LYS A 16 -17.98 -17.46 3.85
N HIS A 17 -18.79 -17.28 2.81
CA HIS A 17 -19.81 -18.27 2.44
C HIS A 17 -19.22 -19.65 2.14
N LEU A 18 -18.07 -19.70 1.46
CA LEU A 18 -17.39 -20.96 1.19
C LEU A 18 -16.83 -21.60 2.47
N ALA A 19 -16.28 -20.79 3.37
CA ALA A 19 -15.82 -21.28 4.68
C ALA A 19 -16.98 -21.86 5.51
N ASP A 20 -18.14 -21.20 5.50
CA ASP A 20 -19.34 -21.67 6.20
C ASP A 20 -19.94 -22.95 5.56
N ALA A 21 -19.75 -23.12 4.24
CA ALA A 21 -20.14 -24.33 3.51
C ALA A 21 -19.20 -25.53 3.76
N GLY A 22 -18.12 -25.35 4.54
CA GLY A 22 -17.21 -26.42 4.93
C GLY A 22 -16.03 -26.64 3.98
N GLU A 23 -15.76 -25.71 3.07
CA GLU A 23 -14.58 -25.77 2.19
C GLU A 23 -13.27 -25.72 2.98
N ASN A 24 -12.21 -26.28 2.38
CA ASN A 24 -10.90 -26.33 3.02
C ASN A 24 -10.34 -24.92 3.28
N ARG A 25 -10.10 -24.59 4.55
CA ARG A 25 -9.62 -23.26 4.96
C ARG A 25 -8.26 -22.89 4.38
N SER A 26 -7.39 -23.88 4.16
CA SER A 26 -6.06 -23.65 3.58
C SER A 26 -6.17 -23.24 2.11
N ASP A 27 -7.02 -23.93 1.36
CA ASP A 27 -7.26 -23.63 -0.06
C ASP A 27 -7.97 -22.29 -0.22
N LEU A 28 -8.89 -21.96 0.69
CA LEU A 28 -9.54 -20.65 0.74
C LEU A 28 -8.55 -19.53 1.07
N ALA A 29 -7.68 -19.71 2.06
CA ALA A 29 -6.67 -18.71 2.42
C ALA A 29 -5.69 -18.45 1.26
N PHE A 30 -5.23 -19.52 0.61
CA PHE A 30 -4.41 -19.43 -0.60
C PHE A 30 -5.14 -18.66 -1.70
N SER A 31 -6.35 -19.08 -2.05
CA SER A 31 -7.13 -18.46 -3.13
C SER A 31 -7.45 -16.99 -2.86
N LEU A 32 -7.72 -16.65 -1.59
CA LEU A 32 -7.98 -15.27 -1.16
C LEU A 32 -6.74 -14.39 -1.29
N GLN A 33 -5.58 -14.88 -0.82
CA GLN A 33 -4.32 -14.16 -0.94
C GLN A 33 -3.91 -13.98 -2.40
N GLU A 34 -3.98 -15.04 -3.20
CA GLU A 34 -3.67 -15.01 -4.62
C GLU A 34 -4.55 -14.00 -5.37
N SER A 35 -5.87 -14.02 -5.14
CA SER A 35 -6.80 -13.10 -5.77
C SER A 35 -6.56 -11.66 -5.33
N ALA A 36 -6.45 -11.42 -4.02
CA ALA A 36 -6.30 -10.07 -3.47
C ALA A 36 -4.97 -9.44 -3.87
N PHE A 37 -3.86 -10.17 -3.79
CA PHE A 37 -2.55 -9.65 -4.15
C PHE A 37 -2.40 -9.46 -5.66
N SER A 38 -2.96 -10.34 -6.49
CA SER A 38 -2.94 -10.13 -7.95
C SER A 38 -3.71 -8.87 -8.34
N MET A 39 -4.86 -8.60 -7.70
CA MET A 39 -5.60 -7.35 -7.91
C MET A 39 -4.77 -6.10 -7.52
N LEU A 40 -4.02 -6.17 -6.42
CA LEU A 40 -3.15 -5.07 -5.99
C LEU A 40 -1.99 -4.83 -6.96
N VAL A 41 -1.34 -5.91 -7.41
CA VAL A 41 -0.20 -5.85 -8.34
C VAL A 41 -0.65 -5.27 -9.68
N GLU A 42 -1.78 -5.71 -10.22
CA GLU A 42 -2.32 -5.20 -11.48
C GLU A 42 -2.69 -3.70 -11.38
N VAL A 43 -3.26 -3.23 -10.26
CA VAL A 43 -3.48 -1.80 -10.05
C VAL A 43 -2.17 -1.02 -9.92
N ALA A 44 -1.19 -1.55 -9.20
CA ALA A 44 0.12 -0.92 -9.04
C ALA A 44 0.83 -0.78 -10.40
N GLU A 45 0.81 -1.82 -11.23
CA GLU A 45 1.36 -1.81 -12.58
C GLU A 45 0.69 -0.74 -13.46
N ARG A 46 -0.64 -0.70 -13.47
CA ARG A 46 -1.42 0.33 -14.19
C ARG A 46 -1.05 1.74 -13.73
N ALA A 47 -0.94 1.94 -12.42
CA ALA A 47 -0.56 3.23 -11.84
C ALA A 47 0.86 3.63 -12.24
N MET A 48 1.83 2.70 -12.18
CA MET A 48 3.21 2.94 -12.61
C MET A 48 3.30 3.33 -14.09
N ALA A 49 2.51 2.70 -14.96
CA ALA A 49 2.42 3.07 -16.36
C ALA A 49 1.80 4.47 -16.53
N HIS A 50 0.78 4.81 -15.75
CA HIS A 50 0.11 6.11 -15.81
C HIS A 50 0.98 7.27 -15.33
N CYS A 51 1.80 7.07 -14.30
CA CYS A 51 2.66 8.11 -13.73
C CYS A 51 4.09 8.15 -14.30
N ASP A 52 4.37 7.30 -15.29
CA ASP A 52 5.68 7.10 -15.93
C ASP A 52 6.82 6.93 -14.89
N LYS A 53 6.59 6.03 -13.93
CA LYS A 53 7.58 5.68 -12.89
C LYS A 53 8.18 4.30 -13.14
N LYS A 54 9.48 4.20 -12.80
CA LYS A 54 10.29 2.98 -12.90
C LYS A 54 10.67 2.40 -11.55
N GLU A 55 10.06 2.92 -10.48
CA GLU A 55 10.34 2.51 -9.11
C GLU A 55 9.00 2.27 -8.39
N LEU A 56 8.90 1.13 -7.73
CA LEU A 56 7.79 0.77 -6.85
C LEU A 56 8.29 0.70 -5.42
N LEU A 57 7.69 1.48 -4.53
CA LEU A 57 7.94 1.41 -3.09
C LEU A 57 6.72 0.77 -2.40
N LEU A 58 6.92 -0.32 -1.65
CA LEU A 58 5.87 -0.87 -0.81
C LEU A 58 5.90 -0.24 0.59
N GLY A 59 4.71 0.10 1.10
CA GLY A 59 4.50 0.62 2.44
C GLY A 59 3.27 0.00 3.11
N GLY A 60 3.20 0.10 4.44
CA GLY A 60 2.11 -0.44 5.27
C GLY A 60 2.35 -1.88 5.71
N GLY A 61 1.70 -2.30 6.81
CA GLY A 61 1.98 -3.59 7.44
C GLY A 61 1.74 -4.82 6.56
N VAL A 62 0.85 -4.74 5.57
CA VAL A 62 0.60 -5.82 4.60
C VAL A 62 1.83 -6.05 3.71
N ALA A 63 2.66 -5.03 3.50
CA ALA A 63 3.90 -5.16 2.72
C ALA A 63 4.92 -6.10 3.37
N CYS A 64 4.77 -6.47 4.66
CA CYS A 64 5.57 -7.52 5.29
C CYS A 64 5.30 -8.92 4.70
N SER A 65 4.23 -9.10 3.93
CA SER A 65 3.90 -10.35 3.25
C SER A 65 4.92 -10.67 2.17
N LYS A 66 5.67 -11.76 2.34
CA LYS A 66 6.65 -12.25 1.35
C LYS A 66 6.00 -12.59 0.01
N ILE A 67 4.75 -13.08 0.03
CA ILE A 67 4.02 -13.43 -1.20
C ILE A 67 3.70 -12.16 -2.00
N LEU A 68 3.27 -11.09 -1.33
CA LEU A 68 3.01 -9.81 -1.99
C LEU A 68 4.32 -9.22 -2.55
N GLN A 69 5.39 -9.24 -1.75
CA GLN A 69 6.70 -8.77 -2.18
C GLN A 69 7.18 -9.51 -3.44
N GLU A 70 7.05 -10.83 -3.46
CA GLU A 70 7.46 -11.66 -4.59
C GLU A 70 6.67 -11.34 -5.86
N LYS A 71 5.34 -11.20 -5.77
CA LYS A 71 4.52 -10.84 -6.94
C LYS A 71 4.86 -9.45 -7.48
N CYS A 72 5.07 -8.47 -6.61
CA CYS A 72 5.51 -7.13 -7.01
C CYS A 72 6.91 -7.15 -7.64
N ARG A 73 7.82 -7.99 -7.13
CA ARG A 73 9.17 -8.14 -7.66
C ARG A 73 9.14 -8.67 -9.09
N ILE A 74 8.40 -9.75 -9.34
CA ILE A 74 8.22 -10.32 -10.69
C ILE A 74 7.67 -9.26 -11.64
N MET A 75 6.60 -8.57 -11.26
CA MET A 75 6.01 -7.50 -12.09
C MET A 75 7.02 -6.38 -12.41
N CYS A 76 7.80 -5.95 -11.42
CA CYS A 76 8.82 -4.92 -11.63
C CYS A 76 9.94 -5.41 -12.57
N GLU A 77 10.41 -6.65 -12.39
CA GLU A 77 11.44 -7.27 -13.25
C GLU A 77 10.97 -7.36 -14.71
N GLU A 78 9.74 -7.84 -14.95
CA GLU A 78 9.14 -7.94 -16.30
C GLU A 78 9.00 -6.57 -16.97
N ARG A 79 8.75 -5.51 -16.19
CA ARG A 79 8.64 -4.12 -16.67
C ARG A 79 10.00 -3.41 -16.82
N GLY A 80 11.09 -3.98 -16.30
CA GLY A 80 12.39 -3.29 -16.20
C GLY A 80 12.37 -2.12 -15.20
N ALA A 81 11.59 -2.27 -14.13
CA ALA A 81 11.47 -1.35 -12.99
C ALA A 81 12.20 -1.90 -11.75
N GLN A 82 12.46 -1.03 -10.78
CA GLN A 82 13.03 -1.40 -9.49
C GLN A 82 11.97 -1.42 -8.40
N MET A 83 12.16 -2.31 -7.42
CA MET A 83 11.29 -2.44 -6.27
C MET A 83 12.06 -2.14 -4.98
N PHE A 84 11.44 -1.39 -4.08
CA PHE A 84 11.97 -1.04 -2.77
C PHE A 84 11.00 -1.47 -1.67
N VAL A 85 11.55 -2.08 -0.62
CA VAL A 85 10.81 -2.46 0.58
C VAL A 85 11.65 -2.06 1.79
N PRO A 86 11.19 -1.12 2.63
CA PRO A 86 11.85 -0.79 3.89
C PRO A 86 11.93 -2.00 4.83
N ALA A 87 12.78 -1.89 5.86
CA ALA A 87 12.79 -2.88 6.94
C ALA A 87 11.40 -2.98 7.61
N ASN A 88 11.02 -4.17 8.07
CA ASN A 88 9.68 -4.43 8.61
C ASN A 88 9.28 -3.48 9.76
N GLU A 89 10.25 -3.03 10.56
CA GLU A 89 10.03 -2.06 11.64
C GLU A 89 9.55 -0.68 11.16
N PHE A 90 9.84 -0.33 9.90
CA PHE A 90 9.40 0.90 9.25
C PHE A 90 8.17 0.73 8.36
N LEU A 91 7.74 -0.51 8.09
CA LEU A 91 6.53 -0.80 7.29
C LEU A 91 5.25 -0.70 8.12
N VAL A 92 5.32 -1.04 9.40
CA VAL A 92 4.21 -0.91 10.35
C VAL A 92 4.14 0.50 10.91
N ASP A 93 2.96 0.89 11.41
CA ASP A 93 2.77 2.22 12.00
C ASP A 93 3.76 2.44 13.15
N ASN A 94 4.59 3.49 13.03
CA ASN A 94 5.63 3.79 14.00
C ASN A 94 5.79 5.30 14.19
N ALA A 95 6.26 5.72 15.36
CA ALA A 95 6.47 7.15 15.66
C ALA A 95 7.63 7.76 14.85
N ALA A 96 8.58 6.95 14.39
CA ALA A 96 9.75 7.43 13.65
C ALA A 96 9.37 8.04 12.31
N MET A 97 8.41 7.47 11.56
CA MET A 97 7.93 8.03 10.30
C MET A 97 7.26 9.40 10.50
N ILE A 98 6.50 9.56 11.59
CA ILE A 98 5.84 10.83 11.96
C ILE A 98 6.89 11.88 12.36
N ALA A 99 7.85 11.50 13.21
CA ALA A 99 8.93 12.39 13.62
C ALA A 99 9.79 12.83 12.42
N TRP A 100 10.11 11.90 11.52
CA TRP A 100 10.88 12.20 10.31
C TRP A 100 10.13 13.15 9.38
N GLN A 101 8.84 12.91 9.15
CA GLN A 101 7.99 13.82 8.37
C GLN A 101 7.96 15.23 9.01
N GLY A 102 7.81 15.32 10.34
CA GLY A 102 7.86 16.59 11.06
C GLY A 102 9.20 17.33 10.91
N VAL A 103 10.32 16.60 10.91
CA VAL A 103 11.65 17.16 10.66
C VAL A 103 11.77 17.69 9.23
N LEU A 104 11.25 16.96 8.23
CA LEU A 104 11.25 17.40 6.83
C LEU A 104 10.45 18.70 6.65
N GLU A 105 9.25 18.77 7.23
CA GLU A 105 8.39 19.96 7.15
C GLU A 105 9.01 21.16 7.87
N LYS A 106 9.48 20.98 9.11
CA LYS A 106 10.02 22.08 9.92
C LYS A 106 11.28 22.69 9.30
N ARG A 107 12.10 21.90 8.60
CA ARG A 107 13.35 22.40 7.99
C ARG A 107 13.11 23.43 6.88
N LYS A 108 11.95 23.39 6.22
CA LYS A 108 11.65 24.29 5.09
C LYS A 108 10.45 25.20 5.29
N ALA A 109 9.58 24.89 6.25
CA ALA A 109 8.39 25.67 6.52
C ALA A 109 8.55 26.56 7.76
N ASN A 110 8.21 27.85 7.62
CA ASN A 110 8.00 28.74 8.76
C ASN A 110 6.53 28.65 9.20
N LYS A 111 6.08 27.43 9.56
CA LYS A 111 4.70 27.17 9.99
C LYS A 111 4.55 27.53 11.47
N ASN A 112 3.43 28.17 11.82
CA ASN A 112 3.00 28.25 13.20
C ASN A 112 2.38 26.90 13.59
N TYR A 113 2.85 26.29 14.67
CA TYR A 113 2.41 24.99 15.16
C TYR A 113 1.43 25.11 16.34
N ASP A 114 1.08 26.33 16.75
CA ASP A 114 0.18 26.58 17.89
C ASP A 114 -1.28 26.20 17.59
N GLU A 115 -1.64 26.09 16.31
CA GLU A 115 -2.96 25.63 15.86
C GLU A 115 -2.85 24.23 15.24
N TRP A 116 -3.37 23.22 15.94
CA TRP A 116 -3.48 21.85 15.42
C TRP A 116 -4.83 21.25 15.75
N GLN A 117 -5.37 20.48 14.81
CA GLN A 117 -6.63 19.76 14.98
C GLN A 117 -6.55 18.41 14.26
N PRO A 118 -7.06 17.32 14.86
CA PRO A 118 -7.16 16.05 14.17
C PRO A 118 -8.07 16.15 12.94
N ASN A 119 -7.62 15.60 11.81
CA ASN A 119 -8.45 15.45 10.61
C ASN A 119 -8.52 13.96 10.20
N PRO A 120 -9.61 13.25 10.51
CA PRO A 120 -9.78 11.84 10.15
C PRO A 120 -9.89 11.58 8.65
N GLN A 121 -10.18 12.61 7.85
CA GLN A 121 -10.35 12.53 6.40
C GLN A 121 -9.20 13.22 5.66
N TRP A 122 -8.05 13.39 6.31
CA TRP A 122 -6.93 14.13 5.75
C TRP A 122 -6.42 13.47 4.48
N ARG A 123 -6.53 14.17 3.34
CA ARG A 123 -6.14 13.66 2.04
C ARG A 123 -4.69 14.03 1.72
N THR A 124 -4.03 13.19 0.92
CA THR A 124 -2.63 13.40 0.52
C THR A 124 -2.43 14.61 -0.39
N ASP A 125 -3.45 15.04 -1.13
CA ASP A 125 -3.42 16.21 -2.01
C ASP A 125 -3.67 17.55 -1.28
N GLU A 126 -4.18 17.51 -0.05
CA GLU A 126 -4.33 18.70 0.81
C GLU A 126 -3.00 19.14 1.44
N VAL A 127 -1.99 18.27 1.42
CA VAL A 127 -0.68 18.53 2.01
C VAL A 127 0.22 19.23 0.99
N LYS A 128 0.56 20.50 1.27
CA LYS A 128 1.58 21.22 0.49
C LYS A 128 2.97 20.66 0.79
N VAL A 129 3.57 20.00 -0.22
CA VAL A 129 4.92 19.44 -0.15
C VAL A 129 5.95 20.49 -0.54
N ASP A 130 6.66 21.09 0.43
CA ASP A 130 7.76 22.03 0.20
C ASP A 130 9.16 21.43 0.42
N TRP A 131 9.23 20.19 0.93
CA TRP A 131 10.46 19.45 1.28
C TRP A 131 11.01 18.52 0.18
N ARG A 132 10.57 18.69 -1.07
CA ARG A 132 11.21 18.03 -2.23
C ARG A 132 12.62 18.56 -2.49
#